data_AF-A0A8T4WQY4-F1
#
_entry.id   AF-A0A8T4WQY4-F1
#
_cell.length_a   1.000
_cell.length_b   1.000
_cell.length_c   1.000
_cell.angle_alpha   90.00
_cell.angle_beta   90.00
_cell.angle_gamma   90.00
#
_symmetry.space_group_name_H-M   'P 1'
#
loop_
_entity.id
_entity.type
_entity.pdbx_description
1 polymer ?
#
loop_
_entity_poly.entity_id
_entity_poly.type
_entity_poly.pdbx_seq_one_letter_code
_entity_poly.pdbx_strand_id
1 'polypeptide(L)'
;MENIMKFWLGIGVIVIFFFGGFIMMIMGLESGNMGIAMILFYILVIPVIGVVIGMPLMLKGIGGSPFGILQSSTSKDDEQDSSYIHEPPDFCKECGASLSADNVEWAGPLTARCPYCGATMKTVKREL
;
A
#
# COMPACT_ATOMS: atom_id res chain seq x y z
N MET A 1 11.68 -3.02 12.43
CA MET A 1 12.88 -2.29 11.97
C MET A 1 13.75 -3.11 11.03
N GLU A 2 14.01 -4.39 11.28
CA GLU A 2 14.90 -5.20 10.42
C GLU A 2 14.46 -5.31 8.95
N ASN A 3 13.15 -5.42 8.68
CA ASN A 3 12.63 -5.48 7.30
C ASN A 3 12.74 -4.14 6.56
N ILE A 4 12.61 -3.02 7.26
CA ILE A 4 12.79 -1.67 6.67
C ILE A 4 14.25 -1.49 6.23
N MET A 5 15.20 -1.97 7.05
CA MET A 5 16.63 -1.86 6.76
C MET A 5 17.03 -2.71 5.54
N LYS A 6 16.50 -3.93 5.42
CA LYS A 6 16.71 -4.80 4.24
C LYS A 6 16.15 -4.20 2.95
N PHE A 7 14.99 -3.55 3.03
CA PHE A 7 14.38 -2.84 1.92
C PHE A 7 15.24 -1.66 1.44
N TRP A 8 15.67 -0.78 2.36
CA TRP A 8 16.57 0.33 2.05
C TRP A 8 17.92 -0.13 1.51
N LEU A 9 18.45 -1.25 2.01
CA LEU A 9 19.68 -1.87 1.51
C LEU A 9 19.51 -2.37 0.06
N GLY A 10 18.38 -3.02 -0.25
CA GLY A 10 18.06 -3.43 -1.62
C GLY A 10 17.95 -2.25 -2.58
N ILE A 11 17.27 -1.17 -2.17
CA ILE A 11 17.19 0.08 -2.97
C ILE A 11 18.59 0.65 -3.20
N GLY A 12 19.40 0.73 -2.15
CA GLY A 12 20.77 1.21 -2.23
C GLY A 12 21.61 0.42 -3.23
N VAL A 13 21.52 -0.91 -3.23
CA VAL A 13 22.24 -1.77 -4.18
C VAL A 13 21.81 -1.50 -5.61
N ILE A 14 20.52 -1.39 -5.90
CA ILE A 14 20.03 -1.11 -7.27
C ILE A 14 20.52 0.26 -7.74
N VAL A 15 20.42 1.29 -6.90
CA VAL A 15 20.86 2.65 -7.23
C VAL A 15 22.37 2.69 -7.47
N ILE A 16 23.17 2.02 -6.64
CA ILE A 16 24.63 1.98 -6.79
C ILE A 16 25.04 1.29 -8.08
N PHE A 17 24.42 0.15 -8.42
CA PHE A 17 24.76 -0.53 -9.67
C PHE A 17 24.33 0.29 -10.89
N PHE A 18 23.16 0.93 -10.85
CA PHE A 18 22.67 1.74 -11.96
C PHE A 18 23.51 3.00 -12.18
N PHE A 19 23.69 3.82 -11.13
CA PHE A 19 24.46 5.06 -11.24
C PHE A 19 25.96 4.81 -11.31
N GLY A 20 26.49 3.81 -10.59
CA GLY A 20 27.90 3.42 -10.66
C GLY A 20 28.28 2.88 -12.04
N GLY A 21 27.43 2.04 -12.64
CA GLY A 21 27.61 1.58 -14.02
C GLY A 21 27.51 2.71 -15.03
N PHE A 22 26.58 3.65 -14.82
CA PHE A 22 26.44 4.82 -15.68
C PHE A 22 27.66 5.74 -15.61
N ILE A 23 28.20 6.02 -14.42
CA ILE A 23 29.40 6.85 -14.24
C ILE A 23 30.62 6.16 -14.87
N MET A 24 30.81 4.86 -14.63
CA MET A 24 31.88 4.06 -15.28
C MET A 24 31.79 4.11 -16.81
N MET A 25 30.57 4.06 -17.36
CA MET A 25 30.35 4.18 -18.80
C MET A 25 30.76 5.57 -19.31
N ILE A 26 30.35 6.65 -18.65
CA ILE A 26 30.68 8.02 -19.05
C ILE A 26 32.20 8.26 -19.01
N MET A 27 32.88 7.86 -17.93
CA MET A 27 34.34 7.97 -17.84
C MET A 27 35.05 7.14 -18.92
N GLY A 28 34.45 5.99 -19.26
CA GLY A 28 34.91 5.14 -20.34
C GLY A 28 34.82 5.76 -21.73
N LEU A 29 33.71 6.46 -22.02
CA LEU A 29 33.53 7.20 -23.25
C LEU A 29 34.54 8.34 -23.39
N GLU A 30 34.81 9.04 -22.29
CA GLU A 30 35.78 10.13 -22.24
C GLU A 30 37.22 9.65 -22.49
N SER A 31 37.56 8.42 -22.05
CA SER A 31 38.85 7.79 -22.34
C SER A 31 39.04 7.36 -23.80
N GLY A 32 37.99 7.43 -24.63
CA GLY A 32 38.01 7.09 -26.06
C GLY A 32 38.24 5.62 -26.39
N ASN A 33 38.32 4.74 -25.36
CA ASN A 33 38.71 3.34 -25.50
C ASN A 33 37.51 2.36 -25.39
N MET A 34 36.28 2.87 -25.35
CA MET A 34 35.08 2.01 -25.28
C MET A 34 34.47 1.79 -26.66
N GLY A 35 34.64 0.58 -27.19
CA GLY A 35 33.91 0.12 -28.37
C GLY A 35 32.41 -0.02 -28.10
N ILE A 36 31.60 0.03 -29.17
CA ILE A 36 30.13 -0.10 -29.12
C ILE A 36 29.66 -1.33 -28.34
N ALA A 37 30.38 -2.45 -28.43
CA ALA A 37 30.09 -3.67 -27.70
C ALA A 37 30.17 -3.48 -26.17
N MET A 38 31.13 -2.70 -25.68
CA MET A 38 31.26 -2.42 -24.24
C MET A 38 30.12 -1.54 -23.77
N ILE A 39 29.74 -0.53 -24.54
CA ILE A 39 28.61 0.36 -24.21
C ILE A 39 27.31 -0.44 -24.09
N LEU A 40 27.03 -1.32 -25.06
CA LEU A 40 25.86 -2.21 -25.02
C LEU A 40 25.89 -3.15 -23.82
N PHE A 41 27.07 -3.66 -23.46
CA PHE A 41 27.24 -4.48 -22.27
C PHE A 41 26.89 -3.69 -20.99
N TYR A 42 27.37 -2.46 -20.83
CA TYR A 42 27.04 -1.63 -19.66
C TYR A 42 25.55 -1.33 -19.57
N ILE A 43 24.90 -1.01 -20.68
CA ILE A 43 23.47 -0.65 -20.70
C ILE A 43 22.57 -1.87 -20.43
N LEU A 44 22.92 -3.05 -20.93
CA LEU A 44 22.07 -4.23 -20.83
C LEU A 44 22.38 -5.06 -19.58
N VAL A 45 23.66 -5.27 -19.27
CA VAL A 45 24.09 -6.24 -18.26
C VAL A 45 24.11 -5.64 -16.86
N ILE A 46 24.58 -4.40 -16.69
CA ILE A 46 24.69 -3.79 -15.34
C ILE A 46 23.31 -3.62 -14.68
N PRO A 47 22.26 -3.12 -15.35
CA PRO A 47 20.94 -2.97 -14.71
C PRO A 47 20.33 -4.32 -14.39
N VAL A 48 20.51 -5.33 -15.25
CA VAL A 48 20.03 -6.69 -15.02
C VAL A 48 20.70 -7.30 -13.78
N ILE A 49 22.02 -7.15 -13.64
CA ILE A 49 22.74 -7.60 -12.44
C ILE A 49 22.22 -6.87 -11.19
N GLY A 50 22.06 -5.55 -11.26
CA GLY A 50 21.53 -4.74 -10.16
C GLY A 50 20.14 -5.22 -9.69
N VAL A 51 19.25 -5.52 -10.63
CA VAL A 51 17.91 -6.06 -10.34
C VAL A 51 17.98 -7.49 -9.81
N VAL A 52 18.77 -8.37 -10.42
CA VAL A 52 18.91 -9.78 -9.98
C VAL A 52 19.47 -9.87 -8.56
N ILE A 53 20.33 -8.95 -8.14
CA ILE A 53 20.90 -8.93 -6.78
C ILE A 53 19.99 -8.16 -5.80
N GLY A 54 19.41 -7.04 -6.22
CA GLY A 54 18.58 -6.19 -5.36
C GLY A 54 17.20 -6.79 -5.08
N MET A 55 16.57 -7.40 -6.08
CA MET A 55 15.21 -7.93 -6.00
C MET A 55 15.05 -9.07 -4.97
N PRO A 56 15.93 -10.08 -4.88
CA PRO A 56 15.84 -11.11 -3.84
C PRO A 56 16.01 -10.55 -2.43
N LEU A 57 16.82 -9.49 -2.28
CA LEU A 57 17.10 -8.85 -1.00
C LEU A 57 15.86 -8.08 -0.49
N MET A 58 15.09 -7.49 -1.42
CA MET A 58 13.80 -6.87 -1.15
C MET A 58 12.69 -7.90 -0.86
N LEU A 59 12.57 -8.93 -1.70
CA LEU A 59 11.54 -9.99 -1.59
C LEU A 59 11.70 -10.83 -0.32
N LYS A 60 12.92 -10.96 0.22
CA LYS A 60 13.13 -11.65 1.50
C LYS A 60 12.74 -10.80 2.71
N GLY A 61 12.56 -9.49 2.54
CA GLY A 61 12.09 -8.56 3.58
C GLY A 61 10.57 -8.33 3.58
N ILE A 62 9.92 -8.53 2.44
CA ILE A 62 8.46 -8.44 2.26
C ILE A 62 8.02 -9.83 1.83
N GLY A 63 7.39 -10.62 2.72
CA GLY A 63 6.98 -12.01 2.47
C GLY A 63 5.90 -12.22 1.39
N GLY A 64 6.04 -11.58 0.23
CA GLY A 64 5.10 -11.56 -0.89
C GLY A 64 5.80 -11.86 -2.22
N SER A 65 5.15 -12.69 -3.01
CA SER A 65 5.58 -13.34 -4.25
C SER A 65 6.23 -12.41 -5.32
N PRO A 66 7.20 -12.91 -6.11
CA PRO A 66 7.91 -12.15 -7.16
C PRO A 66 7.04 -11.66 -8.33
N PHE A 67 5.77 -12.07 -8.42
CA PHE A 67 4.88 -11.77 -9.56
C PHE A 67 3.94 -10.55 -9.35
N GLY A 68 3.98 -9.89 -8.18
CA GLY A 68 3.07 -8.78 -7.84
C GLY A 68 3.45 -7.39 -8.39
N ILE A 69 4.64 -7.24 -8.99
CA ILE A 69 5.19 -5.90 -9.32
C ILE A 69 4.57 -5.29 -10.58
N LEU A 70 3.85 -6.07 -11.41
CA LEU A 70 3.05 -5.49 -12.50
C LEU A 70 1.78 -4.77 -11.99
N GLN A 71 1.50 -4.84 -10.69
CA GLN A 71 0.32 -4.26 -10.06
C GLN A 71 0.68 -3.63 -8.70
N SER A 72 1.58 -2.64 -8.67
CA SER A 72 1.72 -1.83 -7.45
C SER A 72 2.23 -0.42 -7.71
N SER A 73 1.40 0.39 -8.35
CA SER A 73 1.26 1.81 -8.00
C SER A 73 -0.04 1.99 -7.22
N THR A 74 -0.21 1.24 -6.14
CA THR A 74 -1.17 1.57 -5.08
C THR A 74 -0.36 1.59 -3.82
N SER A 75 0.03 2.80 -3.46
CA SER A 75 0.42 3.17 -2.11
C SER A 75 -0.50 2.45 -1.13
N LYS A 76 0.08 1.73 -0.18
CA LYS A 76 -0.60 1.35 1.05
C LYS A 76 -0.92 2.64 1.82
N ASP A 77 -2.04 3.26 1.48
CA ASP A 77 -2.99 3.67 2.49
C ASP A 77 -3.90 2.46 2.71
N ASP A 78 -3.46 1.55 3.58
CA ASP A 78 -4.34 0.58 4.23
C ASP A 78 -5.19 1.37 5.27
N GLU A 79 -6.00 2.32 4.81
CA GLU A 79 -7.24 2.68 5.47
C GLU A 79 -8.28 1.77 4.81
N GLN A 80 -8.52 0.65 5.47
CA GLN A 80 -9.53 -0.32 5.09
C GLN A 80 -10.89 0.36 5.18
N ASP A 81 -11.26 1.09 4.12
CA ASP A 81 -12.57 1.68 3.89
C ASP A 81 -13.55 0.56 3.55
N SER A 82 -13.69 -0.41 4.47
CA SER A 82 -14.90 -1.21 4.54
C SER A 82 -16.00 -0.22 4.88
N SER A 83 -16.82 0.12 3.89
CA SER A 83 -17.99 0.97 4.06
C SER A 83 -18.93 0.30 5.07
N TYR A 84 -18.75 0.59 6.36
CA TYR A 84 -19.66 0.14 7.40
C TYR A 84 -20.96 0.93 7.25
N ILE A 85 -22.05 0.23 6.94
CA ILE A 85 -23.38 0.83 6.98
C ILE A 85 -23.80 0.85 8.45
N HIS A 86 -23.93 2.06 9.00
CA HIS A 86 -24.43 2.26 10.34
C HIS A 86 -25.95 2.14 10.34
N GLU A 87 -26.48 1.08 10.93
CA GLU A 87 -27.93 0.88 11.06
C GLU A 87 -28.37 1.20 12.50
N PRO A 88 -29.58 1.75 12.69
CA PRO A 88 -30.17 1.83 14.02
C PRO A 88 -30.43 0.40 14.56
N PRO A 89 -30.28 0.18 15.87
CA PRO A 89 -30.60 -1.12 16.47
C PRO A 89 -32.07 -1.47 16.29
N ASP A 90 -32.39 -2.75 16.10
CA ASP A 90 -33.77 -3.25 15.86
C ASP A 90 -34.77 -2.88 16.97
N PHE A 91 -34.28 -2.62 18.19
CA PHE A 91 -35.10 -2.28 19.35
C PHE A 91 -34.50 -1.13 20.17
N CYS A 92 -35.37 -0.25 20.65
CA CYS A 92 -34.99 0.80 21.58
C CYS A 92 -34.68 0.20 22.96
N LYS A 93 -33.50 0.50 23.52
CA LYS A 93 -33.11 0.04 24.87
C LYS A 93 -33.92 0.69 26.00
N GLU A 94 -34.52 1.86 25.75
CA GLU A 94 -35.25 2.63 26.76
C GLU A 94 -36.75 2.29 26.81
N CYS A 95 -37.37 1.98 25.66
CA CYS A 95 -38.82 1.73 25.60
C CYS A 95 -39.20 0.38 24.98
N GLY A 96 -38.25 -0.39 24.45
CA GLY A 96 -38.50 -1.70 23.84
C GLY A 96 -39.22 -1.64 22.49
N ALA A 97 -39.52 -0.46 21.95
CA ALA A 97 -40.16 -0.32 20.65
C ALA A 97 -39.23 -0.78 19.51
N SER A 98 -39.80 -1.42 18.49
CA SER A 98 -39.07 -1.82 17.28
C SER A 98 -38.71 -0.60 16.45
N LEU A 99 -37.44 -0.52 16.03
CA LEU A 99 -36.91 0.56 15.22
C LEU A 99 -36.42 -0.03 13.89
N SER A 100 -36.86 0.56 12.79
CA SER A 100 -36.32 0.29 11.46
C SER A 100 -35.60 1.53 10.94
N ALA A 101 -34.67 1.34 10.01
CA ALA A 101 -33.95 2.44 9.35
C ALA A 101 -34.88 3.52 8.76
N ASP A 102 -36.07 3.11 8.32
CA ASP A 102 -37.08 4.00 7.73
C ASP A 102 -37.86 4.83 8.75
N ASN A 103 -37.98 4.38 9.99
CA ASN A 103 -38.84 4.99 11.02
C ASN A 103 -38.06 5.70 12.12
N VAL A 104 -36.73 5.80 12.01
CA VAL A 104 -35.88 6.45 13.01
C VAL A 104 -35.51 7.87 12.59
N GLU A 105 -35.53 8.80 13.55
CA GLU A 105 -35.13 10.18 13.29
C GLU A 105 -33.61 10.32 13.55
N TRP A 106 -32.84 10.67 12.53
CA TRP A 106 -31.39 10.76 12.65
C TRP A 106 -30.97 12.05 13.36
N ALA A 107 -30.39 11.93 14.55
CA ALA A 107 -29.86 13.06 15.30
C ALA A 107 -28.40 13.41 14.93
N GLY A 108 -27.70 12.51 14.24
CA GLY A 108 -26.34 12.69 13.77
C GLY A 108 -25.78 11.46 13.04
N PRO A 109 -24.56 11.51 12.49
CA PRO A 109 -24.02 10.46 11.61
C PRO A 109 -23.91 9.07 12.26
N LEU A 110 -23.79 9.01 13.59
CA LEU A 110 -23.63 7.78 14.38
C LEU A 110 -24.71 7.64 15.47
N THR A 111 -25.74 8.48 15.42
CA THR A 111 -26.72 8.62 16.49
C THR A 111 -28.13 8.77 15.93
N ALA A 112 -29.02 7.88 16.35
CA ALA A 112 -30.42 7.88 15.96
C ALA A 112 -31.31 8.14 17.18
N ARG A 113 -32.39 8.89 17.00
CA ARG A 113 -33.37 9.24 18.04
C ARG A 113 -34.61 8.37 17.89
N CYS A 114 -35.03 7.76 18.99
CA CYS A 114 -36.26 6.97 19.03
C CYS A 114 -37.49 7.89 18.90
N PRO A 115 -38.40 7.67 17.94
CA PRO A 115 -39.60 8.50 17.76
C PRO A 115 -40.64 8.29 18.88
N TYR A 116 -40.56 7.19 19.63
CA TYR A 116 -41.56 6.82 20.64
C TYR A 116 -41.28 7.43 22.01
N CYS A 117 -40.01 7.41 22.44
CA CYS A 117 -39.61 7.92 23.77
C CYS A 117 -38.68 9.14 23.70
N GLY A 118 -38.21 9.51 22.50
CA GLY A 118 -37.31 10.64 22.29
C GLY A 118 -35.86 10.40 22.72
N ALA A 119 -35.50 9.20 23.15
CA ALA A 119 -34.15 8.84 23.57
C ALA A 119 -33.17 8.74 22.40
N THR A 120 -31.95 9.26 22.58
CA THR A 120 -30.88 9.21 21.58
C THR A 120 -30.00 7.98 21.80
N MET A 121 -29.79 7.18 20.77
CA MET A 121 -29.04 5.93 20.81
C MET A 121 -27.94 5.92 19.75
N LYS A 122 -26.85 5.20 20.03
CA LYS A 122 -25.76 4.99 19.06
C LYS A 122 -26.16 3.91 18.06
N THR A 123 -25.86 4.14 16.79
CA THR A 123 -26.01 3.12 15.73
C THR A 123 -25.11 1.94 16.00
N VAL A 124 -25.56 0.74 15.63
CA VAL A 124 -24.75 -0.47 15.74
C VAL A 124 -24.08 -0.71 14.39
N LYS A 125 -22.80 -1.09 14.43
CA LYS A 125 -22.08 -1.51 13.23
C LYS A 125 -22.52 -2.93 12.88
N ARG A 126 -23.05 -3.13 11.68
CA ARG A 126 -23.28 -4.47 11.12
C ARG A 126 -22.25 -4.70 10.02
N GLU A 127 -21.46 -5.75 10.17
CA GLU A 127 -20.60 -6.27 9.11
C GLU A 127 -21.48 -7.07 8.13
N LEU A 128 -21.29 -6.86 6.83
CA LEU A 128 -21.95 -7.64 5.77
C LEU A 128 -21.30 -9.02 5.62
#